data_AF-A0A2W5YT52-F1
#
_entry.id   AF-A0A2W5YT52-F1
#
_cell.length_a   1.000
_cell.length_b   1.000
_cell.length_c   1.000
_cell.angle_alpha   90.00
_cell.angle_beta   90.00
_cell.angle_gamma   90.00
#
_symmetry.space_group_name_H-M   'P 1'
#
loop_
_entity.id
_entity.type
_entity.pdbx_description
1 polymer ?
#
loop_
_entity_poly.entity_id
_entity_poly.type
_entity_poly.pdbx_seq_one_letter_code
_entity_poly.pdbx_strand_id
1 'polypeptide(L)'
;SAQPKDCPAAEERLYSAPAKEESQSEFRAEWKVYVMPELRRLFESATETVRQDLEQLNCTKKPFANCTLRIPLAHADAWLNALNQARLAIAASYQFSERELSDQYRSPLGSRRDLGLFQVNFYGFLQEFILREMDGGVAG
;
A
#
# COMPACT_ATOMS: atom_id res chain seq x y z
N SER A 1 12.03 2.23 7.38
CA SER A 1 11.75 1.57 6.10
C SER A 1 10.45 0.79 6.27
N ALA A 2 9.48 0.92 5.35
CA ALA A 2 8.20 0.19 5.38
C ALA A 2 8.23 -1.00 4.41
N GLN A 3 9.37 -1.69 4.35
CA GLN A 3 9.50 -2.84 3.47
C GLN A 3 8.82 -4.05 4.13
N PRO A 4 7.93 -4.76 3.43
CA PRO A 4 7.22 -5.92 3.97
C PRO A 4 8.14 -7.02 4.51
N LYS A 5 9.38 -7.10 4.00
CA LYS A 5 10.39 -8.09 4.37
C LYS A 5 10.91 -7.95 5.80
N ASP A 6 10.72 -6.79 6.44
CA ASP A 6 11.24 -6.50 7.78
C ASP A 6 10.22 -6.80 8.90
N CYS A 7 8.99 -7.22 8.55
CA CYS A 7 7.94 -7.50 9.53
C CYS A 7 7.11 -8.75 9.14
N PRO A 8 7.23 -9.87 9.89
CA PRO A 8 6.45 -11.09 9.62
C PRO A 8 4.93 -10.87 9.60
N ALA A 9 4.43 -9.97 10.46
CA ALA A 9 3.01 -9.63 10.50
C ALA A 9 2.55 -8.90 9.21
N ALA A 10 3.42 -8.08 8.60
CA ALA A 10 3.13 -7.42 7.33
C ALA A 10 3.08 -8.44 6.19
N GLU A 11 4.03 -9.38 6.14
CA GLU A 11 4.03 -10.44 5.14
C GLU A 11 2.80 -11.35 5.27
N GLU A 12 2.44 -11.76 6.48
CA GLU A 12 1.24 -12.56 6.74
C GLU A 12 -0.03 -11.81 6.29
N ARG A 13 -0.09 -10.50 6.51
CA ARG A 13 -1.26 -9.70 6.12
C ARG A 13 -1.40 -9.52 4.61
N LEU A 14 -0.28 -9.42 3.89
CA LEU A 14 -0.23 -9.26 2.44
C LEU A 14 -0.51 -10.57 1.69
N TYR A 15 -0.04 -11.70 2.22
CA TYR A 15 -0.16 -13.01 1.59
C TYR A 15 -1.02 -13.97 2.41
N SER A 16 -2.06 -13.44 3.06
CA SER A 16 -2.95 -14.22 3.92
C SER A 16 -3.56 -15.40 3.16
N ALA A 17 -3.56 -16.57 3.81
CA ALA A 17 -4.23 -17.74 3.25
C ALA A 17 -5.74 -17.51 3.14
N PRO A 18 -6.39 -18.06 2.11
CA PRO A 18 -7.82 -17.84 1.84
C PRO A 18 -8.72 -18.47 2.91
N ALA A 19 -8.22 -19.47 3.64
CA ALA A 19 -8.93 -20.14 4.72
C ALA A 19 -8.03 -20.38 5.94
N LYS A 20 -8.63 -20.38 7.13
CA LYS A 20 -7.97 -20.65 8.42
C LYS A 20 -8.26 -22.05 8.98
N GLU A 21 -9.23 -22.76 8.39
CA GLU A 21 -9.66 -24.07 8.87
C GLU A 21 -8.66 -25.17 8.47
N GLU A 22 -8.39 -26.09 9.39
CA GLU A 22 -7.47 -27.22 9.16
C GLU A 22 -8.03 -28.22 8.13
N SER A 23 -9.36 -28.32 8.03
CA SER A 23 -10.06 -29.14 7.03
C SER A 23 -9.77 -28.72 5.59
N GLN A 24 -9.18 -27.54 5.36
CA GLN A 24 -8.86 -27.00 4.04
C GLN A 24 -7.35 -26.94 3.79
N SER A 25 -6.57 -27.82 4.44
CA SER A 25 -5.11 -27.83 4.36
C SER A 25 -4.57 -28.03 2.94
N GLU A 26 -5.20 -28.88 2.12
CA GLU A 26 -4.85 -29.06 0.70
C GLU A 26 -5.05 -27.78 -0.10
N PHE A 27 -6.20 -27.12 0.06
CA PHE A 27 -6.50 -25.84 -0.60
C PHE A 27 -5.49 -24.74 -0.21
N ARG A 28 -5.07 -24.71 1.06
CA ARG A 28 -4.01 -23.80 1.52
C ARG A 28 -2.65 -24.13 0.91
N ALA A 29 -2.34 -25.40 0.71
CA ALA A 29 -1.11 -25.83 0.06
C ALA A 29 -1.09 -25.42 -1.42
N GLU A 30 -2.20 -25.62 -2.13
CA GLU A 30 -2.37 -25.18 -3.53
C GLU A 30 -2.26 -23.66 -3.66
N TRP A 31 -2.92 -22.90 -2.76
CA TRP A 31 -2.79 -21.45 -2.71
C TRP A 31 -1.33 -21.01 -2.59
N LYS A 32 -0.57 -21.66 -1.70
CA LYS A 32 0.86 -21.35 -1.49
C LYS A 32 1.72 -21.66 -2.71
N VAL A 33 1.38 -22.71 -3.46
CA VAL A 33 2.15 -23.14 -4.64
C VAL A 33 1.81 -22.29 -5.86
N TYR A 34 0.54 -21.99 -6.10
CA TYR A 34 0.09 -21.41 -7.37
C TYR A 34 -0.26 -19.92 -7.27
N VAL A 35 -0.78 -19.45 -6.14
CA VAL A 35 -1.29 -18.08 -6.04
C VAL A 35 -0.29 -17.13 -5.39
N MET A 36 0.36 -17.55 -4.30
CA MET A 36 1.33 -16.69 -3.59
C MET A 36 2.47 -16.17 -4.49
N PRO A 37 3.07 -16.96 -5.40
CA PRO A 37 4.12 -16.46 -6.28
C PRO A 37 3.62 -15.37 -7.23
N GLU A 38 2.44 -15.55 -7.81
CA GLU A 38 1.85 -14.56 -8.72
C GLU A 38 1.44 -13.29 -7.98
N LEU A 39 0.87 -13.40 -6.77
CA LEU A 39 0.60 -12.23 -5.93
C LEU A 39 1.88 -11.45 -5.62
N ARG A 40 2.97 -12.14 -5.28
CA ARG A 40 4.27 -11.50 -5.04
C ARG A 40 4.77 -10.78 -6.27
N ARG A 41 4.70 -11.42 -7.44
CA ARG A 41 5.10 -10.81 -8.72
C ARG A 41 4.27 -9.57 -9.04
N LEU A 42 2.96 -9.61 -8.81
CA LEU A 42 2.07 -8.46 -8.98
C LEU A 42 2.45 -7.31 -8.04
N PHE A 43 2.70 -7.63 -6.76
CA PHE A 43 3.06 -6.63 -5.76
C PHE A 43 4.41 -5.97 -6.04
N GLU A 44 5.40 -6.77 -6.45
CA GLU A 44 6.73 -6.29 -6.84
C GLU A 44 6.63 -5.42 -8.11
N SER A 45 5.88 -5.85 -9.12
CA SER A 45 5.66 -5.07 -10.34
C SER A 45 4.99 -3.73 -10.06
N ALA A 46 3.96 -3.71 -9.21
CA ALA A 46 3.27 -2.47 -8.83
C ALA A 46 4.21 -1.51 -8.10
N THR A 47 5.01 -2.04 -7.17
CA THR A 47 6.00 -1.25 -6.43
C THR A 47 7.07 -0.68 -7.35
N GLU A 48 7.50 -1.45 -8.35
CA GLU A 48 8.49 -1.02 -9.35
C GLU A 48 7.95 0.11 -10.24
N THR A 49 6.69 0.02 -10.70
CA THR A 49 6.04 1.12 -11.44
C THR A 49 5.99 2.40 -10.60
N VAL A 50 5.55 2.31 -9.34
CA VAL A 50 5.53 3.48 -8.43
C VAL A 50 6.94 4.03 -8.20
N ARG A 51 7.93 3.16 -8.05
CA ARG A 51 9.34 3.55 -7.90
C ARG A 51 9.83 4.35 -9.11
N GLN A 52 9.54 3.88 -10.32
CA GLN A 52 9.89 4.56 -11.57
C GLN A 52 9.18 5.92 -11.68
N ASP A 53 7.89 6.00 -11.33
CA ASP A 53 7.16 7.27 -11.34
C ASP A 53 7.75 8.27 -10.34
N LEU A 54 8.16 7.80 -9.15
CA LEU A 54 8.78 8.64 -8.14
C LEU A 54 10.17 9.16 -8.55
N GLU A 55 10.84 8.58 -9.54
CA GLU A 55 12.09 9.14 -10.08
C GLU A 55 11.90 10.53 -10.69
N GLN A 56 10.68 10.89 -11.08
CA GLN A 56 10.31 12.26 -11.51
C GLN A 56 10.62 13.32 -10.45
N LEU A 57 10.63 12.92 -9.17
CA LEU A 57 10.91 13.80 -8.03
C LEU A 57 12.41 14.00 -7.77
N ASN A 58 13.30 13.34 -8.52
CA ASN A 58 14.76 13.53 -8.44
C ASN A 58 15.19 14.87 -9.09
N CYS A 59 14.55 15.98 -8.72
CA CYS A 59 14.88 17.32 -9.20
C CYS A 59 16.22 17.78 -8.59
N THR A 60 17.32 17.45 -9.25
CA THR A 60 18.69 17.76 -8.83
C THR A 60 19.05 19.25 -8.75
N LYS A 61 18.11 20.18 -9.02
CA LYS A 61 18.44 21.63 -9.16
C LYS A 61 17.48 22.62 -8.50
N LYS A 62 16.40 22.19 -7.82
CA LYS A 62 15.48 23.10 -7.11
C LYS A 62 15.11 22.51 -5.74
N PRO A 63 14.82 23.33 -4.72
CA PRO A 63 14.22 22.81 -3.49
C PRO A 63 12.96 22.00 -3.84
N PHE A 64 12.70 20.92 -3.11
CA PHE A 64 11.56 19.99 -3.28
C PHE A 64 10.21 20.68 -3.53
N ALA A 65 10.06 21.94 -3.12
CA ALA A 65 8.90 22.80 -3.31
C ALA A 65 8.41 22.97 -4.77
N ASN A 66 9.16 22.55 -5.80
CA ASN A 66 8.77 22.70 -7.21
C ASN A 66 8.80 21.39 -8.02
N CYS A 67 8.85 20.23 -7.38
CA CYS A 67 8.73 18.96 -8.10
C CYS A 67 7.25 18.57 -8.24
N THR A 68 6.80 18.38 -9.47
CA THR A 68 5.46 17.85 -9.75
C THR A 68 5.59 16.38 -10.09
N LEU A 69 4.90 15.52 -9.33
CA LEU A 69 4.71 14.12 -9.70
C LEU A 69 3.52 14.01 -10.66
N ARG A 70 3.73 13.42 -11.83
CA ARG A 70 2.66 13.07 -12.76
C ARG A 70 2.47 11.56 -12.74
N ILE A 71 1.27 11.12 -12.38
CA ILE A 71 0.90 9.70 -12.39
C ILE A 71 0.13 9.43 -13.68
N PRO A 72 0.67 8.67 -14.64
CA PRO A 72 -0.08 8.26 -15.82
C PRO A 72 -1.31 7.44 -15.42
N LEU A 73 -2.45 7.64 -16.10
CA LEU A 73 -3.67 6.87 -15.83
C LEU A 73 -3.44 5.36 -15.97
N ALA A 74 -2.59 4.94 -16.91
CA ALA A 74 -2.20 3.55 -17.10
C ALA A 74 -1.45 2.95 -15.90
N HIS A 75 -0.91 3.78 -15.00
CA HIS A 75 -0.22 3.35 -13.78
C HIS A 75 -1.14 3.41 -12.54
N ALA A 76 -2.39 3.86 -12.67
CA ALA A 76 -3.28 4.08 -11.53
C ALA A 76 -3.49 2.81 -10.69
N ASP A 77 -3.71 1.66 -11.34
CA ASP A 77 -3.84 0.36 -10.65
C ASP A 77 -2.58 -0.01 -9.85
N ALA A 78 -1.40 0.25 -10.41
CA ALA A 78 -0.13 -0.01 -9.71
C ALA A 78 0.01 0.89 -8.47
N TRP A 79 -0.38 2.16 -8.58
CA TRP A 79 -0.40 3.08 -7.43
C TRP A 79 -1.41 2.67 -6.37
N LEU A 80 -2.66 2.35 -6.75
CA LEU A 80 -3.68 1.89 -5.83
C LEU A 80 -3.23 0.62 -5.08
N ASN A 81 -2.63 -0.31 -5.81
CA ASN A 81 -2.12 -1.56 -5.28
C ASN A 81 -0.96 -1.32 -4.29
N ALA A 82 0.07 -0.56 -4.68
CA ALA A 82 1.23 -0.28 -3.84
C ALA A 82 0.86 0.51 -2.57
N LEU A 83 -0.03 1.52 -2.69
CA LEU A 83 -0.54 2.26 -1.54
C LEU A 83 -1.32 1.36 -0.59
N ASN A 84 -2.15 0.45 -1.12
CA ASN A 84 -2.87 -0.52 -0.30
C ASN A 84 -1.91 -1.45 0.45
N GLN A 85 -0.88 -1.96 -0.23
CA GLN A 85 0.13 -2.81 0.38
C GLN A 85 0.85 -2.08 1.52
N ALA A 86 1.25 -0.82 1.30
CA ALA A 86 1.91 -0.02 2.32
C ALA A 86 1.00 0.19 3.54
N ARG A 87 -0.29 0.45 3.34
CA ARG A 87 -1.27 0.60 4.43
C ARG A 87 -1.39 -0.70 5.25
N LEU A 88 -1.55 -1.84 4.58
CA LEU A 88 -1.65 -3.15 5.24
C LEU A 88 -0.38 -3.49 6.03
N ALA A 89 0.79 -3.23 5.45
CA ALA A 89 2.08 -3.50 6.09
C ALA A 89 2.29 -2.63 7.34
N ILE A 90 2.00 -1.32 7.27
CA ILE A 90 2.14 -0.39 8.40
C ILE A 90 1.14 -0.75 9.51
N ALA A 91 -0.12 -1.03 9.14
CA ALA A 91 -1.15 -1.40 10.11
C ALA A 91 -0.81 -2.69 10.86
N ALA A 92 -0.30 -3.70 10.16
CA ALA A 92 0.15 -4.95 10.78
C ALA A 92 1.40 -4.74 11.66
N SER A 93 2.36 -3.95 11.20
CA SER A 93 3.61 -3.70 11.94
C SER A 93 3.40 -3.02 13.29
N TYR A 94 2.43 -2.09 13.37
CA TYR A 94 2.08 -1.38 14.60
C TYR A 94 0.86 -1.94 15.32
N GLN A 95 0.27 -3.04 14.80
CA GLN A 95 -0.91 -3.71 15.33
C GLN A 95 -2.05 -2.74 15.62
N PHE A 96 -2.36 -1.86 14.67
CA PHE A 96 -3.48 -0.93 14.83
C PHE A 96 -4.79 -1.69 14.93
N SER A 97 -5.64 -1.27 15.86
CA SER A 97 -7.02 -1.73 15.93
C SER A 97 -7.89 -1.07 14.86
N GLU A 98 -9.00 -1.70 14.48
CA GLU A 98 -10.00 -1.11 13.57
C GLU A 98 -10.50 0.26 14.04
N ARG A 99 -10.63 0.43 15.37
CA ARG A 99 -11.02 1.71 15.96
C ARG A 99 -9.98 2.81 15.70
N GLU A 100 -8.70 2.47 15.81
CA GLU A 100 -7.61 3.43 15.52
C GLU A 100 -7.53 3.76 14.04
N LEU A 101 -7.75 2.78 13.16
CA LEU A 101 -7.76 2.98 11.70
C LEU A 101 -8.98 3.79 11.22
N SER A 102 -10.08 3.76 11.97
CA SER A 102 -11.31 4.50 11.66
C SER A 102 -11.33 5.92 12.22
N ASP A 103 -10.43 6.25 13.15
CA ASP A 103 -10.38 7.56 13.80
C ASP A 103 -9.50 8.54 13.00
N GLN A 104 -10.14 9.23 12.06
CA GLN A 104 -9.49 10.19 11.16
C GLN A 104 -8.97 11.45 11.86
N TYR A 105 -9.38 11.70 13.12
CA TYR A 105 -9.04 12.91 13.86
C TYR A 105 -7.93 12.69 14.91
N ARG A 106 -7.48 11.45 15.09
CA ARG A 106 -6.39 11.15 16.03
C ARG A 106 -5.07 11.64 15.45
N SER A 107 -4.46 12.65 16.08
CA SER A 107 -3.11 13.09 15.72
C SER A 107 -2.36 13.71 16.89
N PRO A 108 -1.78 12.91 17.80
CA PRO A 108 -0.59 13.33 18.52
C PRO A 108 0.64 12.99 17.68
N LEU A 109 1.28 13.99 17.07
CA LEU A 109 2.59 13.80 16.42
C LEU A 109 3.65 13.69 17.52
N GLY A 110 3.82 12.50 18.10
CA GLY A 110 4.74 12.27 19.21
C GLY A 110 5.61 11.02 19.10
N SER A 111 5.16 10.00 18.36
CA SER A 111 5.86 8.72 18.23
C SER A 111 5.96 8.21 16.80
N ARG A 112 6.84 7.22 16.57
CA ARG A 112 6.92 6.48 15.29
C ARG A 112 5.61 5.75 14.96
N ARG A 113 4.87 5.30 15.98
CA ARG A 113 3.58 4.65 15.83
C ARG A 113 2.54 5.66 15.34
N ASP A 114 2.52 6.87 15.88
CA ASP A 114 1.61 7.92 15.42
C ASP A 114 1.92 8.36 13.97
N LEU A 115 3.20 8.42 13.60
CA LEU A 115 3.61 8.63 12.21
C LEU A 115 3.10 7.50 11.29
N GLY A 116 3.14 6.25 11.75
CA GLY A 116 2.58 5.12 11.02
C GLY A 116 1.07 5.28 10.77
N LEU A 117 0.32 5.73 11.78
CA LEU A 117 -1.12 5.97 11.63
C LEU A 117 -1.39 7.12 10.64
N PHE A 118 -0.62 8.21 10.73
CA PHE A 118 -0.67 9.31 9.76
C PHE A 118 -0.39 8.81 8.33
N GLN A 119 0.64 7.98 8.13
CA GLN A 119 0.97 7.41 6.81
C GLN A 119 -0.16 6.56 6.26
N VAL A 120 -0.80 5.73 7.09
CA VAL A 120 -1.95 4.91 6.66
C VAL A 120 -3.10 5.77 6.16
N ASN A 121 -3.41 6.86 6.88
CA ASN A 121 -4.46 7.80 6.50
C ASN A 121 -4.09 8.60 5.24
N PHE A 122 -2.84 9.07 5.16
CA PHE A 122 -2.32 9.81 4.02
C PHE A 122 -2.35 8.96 2.73
N TYR A 123 -1.92 7.70 2.80
CA TYR A 123 -2.00 6.79 1.64
C TYR A 123 -3.45 6.49 1.27
N GLY A 124 -4.36 6.37 2.23
CA GLY A 124 -5.80 6.22 1.95
C GLY A 124 -6.38 7.43 1.21
N PHE A 125 -6.00 8.64 1.62
CA PHE A 125 -6.38 9.87 0.93
C PHE A 125 -5.86 9.91 -0.52
N LEU A 126 -4.61 9.50 -0.76
CA LEU A 126 -4.08 9.41 -2.14
C LEU A 126 -4.82 8.39 -2.99
N GLN A 127 -5.19 7.23 -2.42
CA GLN A 127 -6.00 6.24 -3.14
C GLN A 127 -7.36 6.79 -3.52
N GLU A 128 -8.04 7.50 -2.62
CA GLU A 128 -9.32 8.13 -2.91
C GLU A 128 -9.19 9.19 -4.02
N PHE A 129 -8.13 9.99 -4.00
CA PHE A 129 -7.85 10.96 -5.06
C PHE A 129 -7.68 10.27 -6.42
N ILE A 130 -6.86 9.22 -6.49
CA ILE A 130 -6.64 8.46 -7.74
C ILE A 130 -7.95 7.85 -8.26
N LEU A 131 -8.74 7.23 -7.37
CA LEU A 131 -10.04 6.64 -7.75
C LEU A 131 -11.00 7.68 -8.32
N ARG A 132 -11.10 8.86 -7.69
CA ARG A 132 -11.96 9.95 -8.18
C ARG A 132 -11.55 10.42 -9.58
N GLU A 133 -10.26 10.52 -9.86
CA GLU A 133 -9.76 10.89 -11.19
C GLU A 133 -9.98 9.78 -12.23
N MET A 134 -9.96 8.51 -11.83
CA MET A 134 -10.32 7.38 -12.70
C MET A 134 -11.80 7.37 -13.05
N ASP A 135 -12.67 7.60 -12.07
CA ASP A 135 -14.13 7.65 -12.25
C ASP A 135 -14.60 8.94 -12.96
N GLY A 136 -13.83 10.03 -12.80
CA GLY A 136 -14.08 11.34 -13.40
C GLY A 136 -13.84 11.42 -14.93
N GLY A 137 -13.24 10.40 -15.54
CA GLY A 137 -13.01 10.31 -16.99
C GLY A 137 -14.27 10.17 -17.86
N VAL A 138 -15.46 10.21 -17.26
CA VAL A 138 -16.76 10.20 -17.97
C VAL A 138 -17.42 11.59 -18.00
N ALA A 139 -16.79 12.62 -17.43
CA ALA A 139 -17.32 13.99 -17.47
C ALA A 139 -16.20 15.01 -17.75
N GLY A 140 -15.86 15.17 -19.01
CA GLY A 140 -14.96 16.22 -19.51
C GLY A 140 -14.96 16.29 -21.02
#